data_AF-Q0I976-F1
#
_entry.id   AF-Q0I976-F1
#
_cell.length_a   1.000
_cell.length_b   1.000
_cell.length_c   1.000
_cell.angle_alpha   90.00
_cell.angle_beta   90.00
_cell.angle_gamma   90.00
#
_symmetry.space_group_name_H-M   'P 1'
#
loop_
_entity.id
_entity.type
_entity.pdbx_description
1 polymer ?
#
loop_
_entity_poly.entity_id
_entity_poly.type
_entity_poly.pdbx_seq_one_letter_code
_entity_poly.pdbx_strand_id
1 'polypeptide(L)' 'MSALQSFLEHLQRDARLQSRVYSAMTAAEVAMIAQELGYPVSGSEVLLLSGKSLRGMRVHRVDHPGEYPHRY' A
#
# COMPACT_ATOMS: atom_id res chain seq x y z
N MET A 1 -8.37 -10.56 12.79
CA MET A 1 -7.73 -9.50 11.99
C MET A 1 -7.11 -10.16 10.77
N SER A 2 -7.33 -9.62 9.57
CA SER A 2 -6.69 -10.17 8.36
C SER A 2 -5.24 -9.71 8.25
N ALA A 3 -4.38 -10.50 7.59
CA ALA A 3 -2.97 -10.15 7.37
C ALA A 3 -2.82 -8.78 6.68
N LEU A 4 -3.73 -8.48 5.75
CA LEU A 4 -3.80 -7.20 5.05
C LEU A 4 -4.14 -6.02 5.97
N GLN A 5 -5.03 -6.20 6.95
CA GLN A 5 -5.30 -5.17 7.95
C GLN A 5 -4.08 -4.90 8.82
N SER A 6 -3.41 -5.94 9.31
CA SER A 6 -2.17 -5.79 10.09
C SER A 6 -1.06 -5.11 9.29
N PHE A 7 -0.94 -5.41 8.00
CA PHE A 7 -0.01 -4.73 7.11
C PHE A 7 -0.35 -3.23 6.96
N LEU A 8 -1.63 -2.87 6.78
CA LEU A 8 -2.04 -1.47 6.66
C LEU A 8 -1.84 -0.69 7.97
N GLU A 9 -2.10 -1.30 9.12
CA GLU A 9 -1.81 -0.69 10.42
C GLU A 9 -0.31 -0.43 10.60
N HIS A 10 0.54 -1.37 10.17
CA HIS A 10 1.98 -1.18 10.17
C HIS A 10 2.38 -0.07 9.19
N LEU A 11 1.86 -0.10 7.97
CA LEU A 11 2.08 0.90 6.93
C LEU A 11 1.76 2.31 7.42
N GLN A 12 0.66 2.51 8.15
CA GLN A 12 0.29 3.82 8.70
C GLN A 12 1.27 4.34 9.76
N ARG A 13 1.99 3.46 10.46
CA ARG A 13 2.90 3.82 11.56
C ARG A 13 4.36 3.95 11.10
N ASP A 14 4.72 3.37 9.96
CA ASP A 14 6.08 3.38 9.43
C ASP A 14 6.17 4.19 8.11
N ALA A 15 6.71 5.42 8.22
CA ALA A 15 6.91 6.31 7.08
C ALA A 15 7.90 5.75 6.03
N ARG A 16 8.87 4.93 6.42
CA ARG A 16 9.80 4.30 5.48
C ARG A 16 9.10 3.22 4.69
N LEU A 17 8.23 2.44 5.34
CA LEU A 17 7.38 1.46 4.68
C LEU A 17 6.41 2.15 3.71
N GLN A 18 5.86 3.31 4.09
CA GLN A 18 5.05 4.13 3.18
C GLN A 18 5.81 4.50 1.94
N SER A 19 7.02 5.07 2.04
CA SER A 19 7.82 5.40 0.85
C SER A 19 8.08 4.20 -0.04
N ARG A 20 8.36 3.02 0.53
CA ARG A 20 8.54 1.77 -0.24
C ARG A 20 7.28 1.37 -0.99
N VAL A 21 6.13 1.43 -0.33
CA VAL A 21 4.82 1.10 -0.94
C VAL A 21 4.40 2.16 -1.97
N TYR A 22 4.72 3.43 -1.77
CA TYR A 22 4.48 4.49 -2.75
C TYR A 22 5.36 4.38 -3.98
N SER A 23 6.56 3.81 -3.86
CA SER A 23 7.41 3.47 -5.01
C SER A 23 6.95 2.22 -5.77
N ALA A 24 6.04 1.42 -5.21
CA ALA A 24 5.46 0.27 -5.90
C ALA A 24 4.40 0.74 -6.90
N MET A 25 4.54 0.32 -8.15
CA MET A 25 3.65 0.73 -9.25
C MET A 25 2.44 -0.21 -9.38
N THR A 26 2.52 -1.40 -8.80
CA THR A 26 1.51 -2.46 -8.93
C THR A 26 1.11 -3.04 -7.58
N ALA A 27 -0.14 -3.53 -7.52
CA ALA A 27 -0.64 -4.24 -6.34
C ALA A 27 0.14 -5.53 -6.03
N ALA A 28 0.76 -6.14 -7.06
CA ALA A 28 1.65 -7.29 -6.91
C ALA A 28 2.93 -6.90 -6.16
N GLU A 29 3.55 -5.77 -6.49
CA GLU A 29 4.73 -5.26 -5.78
C GLU A 29 4.41 -4.88 -4.33
N VAL A 30 3.26 -4.27 -4.08
CA VAL A 30 2.80 -4.00 -2.70
C VAL A 30 2.63 -5.30 -1.91
N ALA A 31 2.08 -6.35 -2.53
CA ALA A 31 1.95 -7.66 -1.90
C ALA A 31 3.32 -8.32 -1.63
N MET A 32 4.31 -8.15 -2.51
CA MET A 32 5.68 -8.62 -2.26
C MET A 32 6.29 -7.92 -1.04
N ILE A 33 6.15 -6.60 -0.93
CA ILE A 33 6.64 -5.83 0.24
C ILE A 33 5.97 -6.33 1.53
N ALA A 34 4.67 -6.62 1.50
CA ALA A 34 3.96 -7.19 2.64
C ALA A 34 4.47 -8.60 3.01
N GLN A 35 4.72 -9.45 2.02
CA GLN A 35 5.27 -10.79 2.21
C GLN A 35 6.69 -10.78 2.77
N GLU A 36 7.55 -9.84 2.34
CA GLU A 36 8.89 -9.64 2.91
C GLU A 36 8.85 -9.32 4.41
N LEU A 37 7.78 -8.68 4.87
CA LEU A 37 7.55 -8.38 6.29
C LEU A 37 6.83 -9.50 7.05
N GLY A 38 6.56 -10.64 6.39
CA GLY A 38 5.89 -11.79 6.98
C GLY A 38 4.36 -11.72 6.95
N TYR A 39 3.76 -10.79 6.21
CA TYR A 39 2.31 -10.74 6.02
C TYR A 39 1.92 -11.58 4.80
N PRO A 40 1.11 -12.66 4.96
CA PRO A 40 0.66 -13.49 3.84
C PRO A 40 -0.45 -12.78 3.05
N VAL A 41 -0.09 -11.71 2.33
CA VAL A 41 -0.98 -10.87 1.52
C VAL A 41 -0.75 -11.16 0.05
N SER A 42 -1.84 -11.38 -0.68
CA SER A 42 -1.82 -11.56 -2.13
C SER A 42 -2.12 -10.27 -2.88
N GLY A 43 -1.55 -10.10 -4.08
CA GLY A 43 -1.84 -8.95 -4.95
C GLY A 43 -3.34 -8.79 -5.26
N SER A 44 -4.07 -9.90 -5.38
CA SER A 44 -5.53 -9.90 -5.54
C SER A 44 -6.26 -9.32 -4.32
N GLU A 45 -5.77 -9.55 -3.10
CA GLU A 45 -6.37 -8.96 -1.89
C GLU A 45 -6.12 -7.45 -1.82
N VAL A 46 -4.92 -7.01 -2.22
CA VAL A 46 -4.58 -5.59 -2.37
C VAL A 46 -5.47 -4.92 -3.42
N LEU A 47 -5.68 -5.57 -4.57
CA LEU A 47 -6.61 -5.11 -5.61
C LEU A 47 -8.07 -5.10 -5.15
N LEU A 48 -8.50 -6.10 -4.39
CA LEU A 48 -9.84 -6.16 -3.83
C LEU A 48 -10.08 -4.99 -2.87
N LEU A 49 -9.10 -4.58 -2.07
CA LEU A 49 -9.20 -3.36 -1.25
C LEU A 49 -9.12 -2.07 -2.07
N SER A 50 -8.25 -2.01 -3.07
CA SER A 50 -8.14 -0.83 -3.95
C SER A 50 -9.43 -0.60 -4.75
N GLY A 51 -10.06 -1.68 -5.22
CA GLY A 51 -11.33 -1.65 -5.95
C GLY A 51 -12.55 -1.49 -5.04
N LYS A 52 -12.53 -2.03 -3.82
CA LYS A 52 -13.54 -1.76 -2.80
C LYS A 52 -13.16 -0.46 -2.08
N SER A 53 -13.55 0.68 -2.67
CA SER A 53 -13.68 1.94 -1.91
C SER A 53 -14.36 1.62 -0.59
N LEU A 54 -13.57 1.61 0.50
CA LEU A 54 -14.03 1.36 1.86
C LEU A 54 -15.13 2.38 2.15
N ARG A 55 -16.39 1.93 2.11
CA ARG A 55 -17.63 2.64 2.51
C ARG A 55 -17.41 4.12 2.85
N GLY A 56 -17.26 4.96 1.83
CA GLY A 56 -17.20 6.43 1.99
C GLY A 56 -15.85 7.10 1.74
N MET A 57 -14.74 6.38 1.66
CA MET A 57 -13.45 6.95 1.28
C MET A 57 -13.08 6.51 -0.13
N ARG A 58 -13.27 7.42 -1.08
CA ARG A 58 -12.92 7.24 -2.49
C ARG A 58 -11.40 7.17 -2.57
N VAL A 59 -10.83 5.97 -2.60
CA VAL A 59 -9.41 5.78 -2.91
C VAL A 59 -9.29 6.06 -4.39
N HIS A 60 -9.03 7.32 -4.71
CA HIS A 60 -8.60 7.70 -6.05
C HIS A 60 -7.36 6.86 -6.35
N ARG A 61 -7.33 6.24 -7.54
CA ARG A 61 -6.08 5.76 -8.13
C ARG A 61 -5.04 6.82 -7.86
N VAL A 62 -3.86 6.41 -7.42
CA VAL A 62 -2.72 7.29 -7.26
C VAL A 62 -2.36 7.79 -8.66
N ASP A 63 -3.08 8.81 -9.12
CA ASP A 63 -2.65 9.75 -10.15
C ASP A 63 -1.59 10.58 -9.46
N HIS A 64 -0.37 10.07 -9.47
CA HIS A 64 0.87 10.71 -9.04
C HIS A 64 0.85 12.22 -9.38
N PRO A 65 0.76 13.12 -8.39
CA PRO A 65 1.11 14.52 -8.56
C PRO A 65 2.27 14.77 -7.59
N GLY A 66 3.45 14.27 -7.93
CA GLY A 66 4.51 14.13 -6.95
C GLY A 66 5.87 14.38 -7.55
N GLU A 67 6.13 15.64 -7.93
CA GLU A 67 7.48 16.15 -7.77
C GLU A 67 7.92 15.87 -6.33
N TYR A 68 8.96 15.08 -6.17
CA TYR A 68 9.70 14.97 -4.93
C TYR A 68 10.73 16.11 -4.94
N PRO A 69 10.60 17.16 -4.11
CA PRO A 69 11.69 18.11 -3.95
C PRO A 69 12.84 17.36 -3.27
N HIS A 70 13.84 17.01 -4.08
CA HIS A 70 15.15 16.57 -3.61
C HIS A 70 15.65 17.56 -2.56
N ARG A 71 15.66 17.13 -1.30
CA ARG A 71 16.55 17.70 -0.29
C ARG A 71 17.64 16.67 -0.07
N TYR A 72 18.78 16.89 -0.73
CA TYR A 72 20.11 17.08 -0.13
C TYR A 72 21.13 17.25 -1.26
#